data_AF-A0A6A7MWL3-F1
#
_entry.id   AF-A0A6A7MWL3-F1
#
_cell.length_a   1.000
_cell.length_b   1.000
_cell.length_c   1.000
_cell.angle_alpha   90.00
_cell.angle_beta   90.00
_cell.angle_gamma   90.00
#
_symmetry.space_group_name_H-M   'P 1'
#
loop_
_entity.id
_entity.type
_entity.pdbx_description
1 polymer ?
#
loop_
_entity_poly.entity_id
_entity_poly.type
_entity_poly.pdbx_seq_one_letter_code
_entity_poly.pdbx_strand_id
1 'polypeptide(L)'
;MLSLQRAIGSEFKADDWKEFGYESGQHEYIQGHDRLLRSLYFGDDDYRDCVFKALEFFASTDPAVIELLINHPKLTRHLITAIPEISAFVLMEAGNVQAAAPAGMSSEDVVVRALADAEHLLQLSGPVSTVDRLHTALHGYFRSLCAENALPVAEDASITALFKSLRTAHPILKDLGSYDKDLVRVLYGFANTIDAINSLRNNGSVAHPSEDLLGEPEAHLAANATRTIFNYIRVKVGH
;
A
#
# COMPACT_ATOMS: atom_id res chain seq x y z
N MET A 1 11.89 -16.79 2.95
CA MET A 1 11.93 -17.75 4.09
C MET A 1 13.03 -17.44 5.12
N LEU A 2 14.32 -17.40 4.74
CA LEU A 2 15.42 -17.16 5.70
C LEU A 2 15.31 -15.85 6.51
N SER A 3 14.96 -14.73 5.89
CA SER A 3 14.84 -13.46 6.63
C SER A 3 13.66 -13.43 7.60
N LEU A 4 12.56 -14.11 7.24
CA LEU A 4 11.40 -14.27 8.12
C LEU A 4 11.74 -15.13 9.34
N GLN A 5 12.46 -16.23 9.12
CA GLN A 5 12.97 -17.06 10.20
C GLN A 5 13.91 -16.29 11.14
N ARG A 6 14.80 -15.45 10.61
CA ARG A 6 15.68 -14.61 11.42
C ARG A 6 14.90 -13.58 12.23
N ALA A 7 13.95 -12.89 11.60
CA ALA A 7 13.11 -11.90 12.26
C ALA A 7 12.27 -12.50 13.39
N ILE A 8 11.63 -13.65 13.14
CA ILE A 8 10.89 -14.40 14.18
C ILE A 8 11.85 -14.86 15.29
N GLY A 9 13.02 -15.36 14.90
CA GLY A 9 14.05 -15.79 15.84
C GLY A 9 14.51 -14.68 16.80
N SER A 10 14.48 -13.41 16.38
CA SER A 10 14.89 -12.27 17.20
C SER A 10 13.75 -11.57 17.94
N GLU A 11 12.53 -11.54 17.38
CA GLU A 11 11.46 -10.66 17.87
C GLU A 11 10.32 -11.41 18.59
N PHE A 12 10.01 -12.66 18.20
CA PHE A 12 8.85 -13.38 18.73
C PHE A 12 9.11 -13.95 20.13
N LYS A 13 8.14 -13.74 21.01
CA LYS A 13 8.03 -14.38 22.33
C LYS A 13 6.92 -15.43 22.32
N ALA A 14 6.81 -16.19 23.42
CA ALA A 14 5.79 -17.23 23.55
C ALA A 14 4.36 -16.67 23.40
N ASP A 15 4.10 -15.48 23.93
CA ASP A 15 2.80 -14.81 23.78
C ASP A 15 2.52 -14.40 22.33
N ASP A 16 3.54 -13.99 21.57
CA ASP A 16 3.40 -13.63 20.15
C ASP A 16 3.01 -14.84 19.31
N TRP A 17 3.64 -16.00 19.56
CA TRP A 17 3.24 -17.25 18.91
C TRP A 17 1.81 -17.66 19.26
N LYS A 18 1.38 -17.40 20.49
CA LYS A 18 0.04 -17.75 20.95
C LYS A 18 -1.01 -16.84 20.28
N GLU A 19 -0.78 -15.53 20.28
CA GLU A 19 -1.61 -14.53 19.61
C GLU A 19 -1.71 -14.81 18.12
N PHE A 20 -0.56 -14.95 17.45
CA PHE A 20 -0.49 -15.29 16.02
C PHE A 20 -1.23 -16.59 15.70
N GLY A 21 -1.13 -17.61 16.56
CA GLY A 21 -1.85 -18.87 16.36
C GLY A 21 -3.37 -18.74 16.40
N TYR A 22 -3.91 -17.82 17.22
CA TYR A 22 -5.34 -17.54 17.21
C TYR A 22 -5.77 -16.74 15.98
N GLU A 23 -4.99 -15.74 15.58
CA GLU A 23 -5.29 -14.88 14.43
C GLU A 23 -5.22 -15.64 13.11
N SER A 24 -4.22 -16.51 12.95
CA SER A 24 -3.99 -17.29 11.73
C SER A 24 -4.73 -18.63 11.69
N GLY A 25 -5.43 -19.00 12.76
CA GLY A 25 -6.04 -20.32 12.92
C GLY A 25 -5.04 -21.48 13.14
N GLN A 26 -3.74 -21.20 13.29
CA GLN A 26 -2.68 -22.21 13.46
C GLN A 26 -2.39 -22.59 14.91
N HIS A 27 -3.28 -22.25 15.84
CA HIS A 27 -3.10 -22.48 17.27
C HIS A 27 -2.79 -23.94 17.62
N GLU A 28 -3.52 -24.90 17.04
CA GLU A 28 -3.32 -26.33 17.31
C GLU A 28 -1.94 -26.80 16.89
N TYR A 29 -1.46 -26.37 15.71
CA TYR A 29 -0.11 -26.69 15.26
C TYR A 29 0.95 -26.09 16.17
N ILE A 30 0.83 -24.79 16.50
CA ILE A 30 1.84 -24.08 17.30
C ILE A 30 1.94 -24.66 18.72
N GLN A 31 0.80 -24.97 19.36
CA GLN A 31 0.78 -25.61 20.68
C GLN A 31 1.20 -27.07 20.63
N GLY A 32 0.86 -27.78 19.56
CA GLY A 32 1.19 -29.19 19.35
C GLY A 32 2.61 -29.44 18.87
N HIS A 33 3.35 -28.41 18.44
CA HIS A 33 4.70 -28.56 17.92
C HIS A 33 5.70 -28.94 19.04
N ASP A 34 6.33 -30.10 18.92
CA ASP A 34 7.21 -30.72 19.93
C ASP A 34 8.26 -29.80 20.58
N ARG A 35 8.86 -28.91 19.79
CA ARG A 35 10.00 -28.08 20.20
C ARG A 35 9.81 -26.57 20.08
N LEU A 36 8.84 -26.04 19.34
CA LEU A 36 8.82 -24.62 18.96
C LEU A 36 8.77 -23.66 20.18
N LEU A 37 7.73 -23.78 21.00
CA LEU A 37 7.58 -22.94 22.21
C LEU A 37 8.60 -23.32 23.29
N ARG A 38 9.00 -24.59 23.34
CA ARG A 38 9.95 -25.08 24.34
C ARG A 38 11.35 -24.50 24.10
N SER A 39 11.87 -24.63 22.88
CA SER A 39 13.18 -24.12 22.49
C SER A 39 13.24 -22.60 22.63
N LEU A 40 12.13 -21.89 22.36
CA LEU A 40 12.02 -20.46 22.65
C LEU A 40 12.13 -20.16 24.15
N TYR A 41 11.41 -20.89 24.99
CA TYR A 41 11.39 -20.68 26.43
C TYR A 41 12.76 -20.92 27.08
N PHE A 42 13.47 -21.97 26.66
CA PHE A 42 14.79 -22.31 27.20
C PHE A 42 15.95 -21.60 26.50
N GLY A 43 15.70 -20.91 25.38
CA GLY A 43 16.75 -20.28 24.57
C GLY A 43 17.66 -21.30 23.88
N ASP A 44 17.10 -22.43 23.47
CA ASP A 44 17.85 -23.51 22.83
C ASP A 44 18.35 -23.09 21.44
N ASP A 45 19.55 -23.52 21.07
CA ASP A 45 20.18 -23.20 19.78
C ASP A 45 19.35 -23.70 18.57
N ASP A 46 18.51 -24.71 18.77
CA ASP A 46 17.64 -25.32 17.76
C ASP A 46 16.34 -24.55 17.51
N TYR A 47 16.07 -23.48 18.27
CA TYR A 47 14.83 -22.70 18.12
C TYR A 47 14.64 -22.21 16.68
N ARG A 48 15.72 -21.72 16.07
CA ARG A 48 15.71 -21.23 14.68
C ARG A 48 15.34 -22.30 13.66
N ASP A 49 15.69 -23.56 13.90
CA ASP A 49 15.30 -24.67 13.03
C ASP A 49 13.83 -25.05 13.24
N CYS A 50 13.33 -24.94 14.47
CA CYS A 50 11.90 -25.11 14.76
C CYS A 50 11.05 -24.05 14.08
N VAL A 51 11.48 -22.78 14.10
CA VAL A 51 10.84 -21.69 13.35
C VAL A 51 10.80 -22.03 11.86
N PHE A 52 11.91 -22.53 11.29
CA PHE A 52 11.95 -22.88 9.87
C PHE A 52 10.94 -23.98 9.51
N LYS A 53 10.85 -25.03 10.32
CA LYS A 53 9.84 -26.10 10.14
C LYS A 53 8.41 -25.59 10.22
N ALA A 54 8.13 -24.67 11.15
CA ALA A 54 6.82 -24.02 11.25
C ALA A 54 6.49 -23.23 9.99
N LEU A 55 7.45 -22.46 9.46
CA LEU A 55 7.27 -21.71 8.21
C LEU A 55 7.06 -22.63 7.00
N GLU A 56 7.78 -23.75 6.91
CA GLU A 56 7.56 -24.75 5.85
C GLU A 56 6.16 -25.35 5.94
N PHE A 57 5.71 -25.70 7.15
CA PHE A 57 4.36 -26.20 7.38
C PHE A 57 3.30 -25.18 6.92
N PHE A 58 3.40 -23.93 7.35
CA PHE A 58 2.47 -22.86 6.96
C PHE A 58 2.44 -22.66 5.45
N ALA A 59 3.60 -22.52 4.81
CA ALA A 59 3.68 -22.35 3.36
C ALA A 59 3.08 -23.52 2.57
N SER A 60 3.16 -24.74 3.10
CA SER A 60 2.60 -25.93 2.46
C SER A 60 1.09 -26.12 2.70
N THR A 61 0.57 -25.60 3.83
CA THR A 61 -0.81 -25.86 4.26
C THR A 61 -1.74 -24.70 3.88
N ASP A 62 -1.30 -23.47 4.16
CA ASP A 62 -2.03 -22.24 3.86
C ASP A 62 -1.04 -21.09 3.66
N PRO A 63 -0.72 -20.75 2.39
CA PRO A 63 0.18 -19.65 2.08
C PRO A 63 -0.23 -18.28 2.66
N ALA A 64 -1.52 -18.05 2.94
CA ALA A 64 -1.99 -16.79 3.53
C ALA A 64 -1.45 -16.59 4.97
N VAL A 65 -1.13 -17.66 5.68
CA VAL A 65 -0.49 -17.61 7.00
C VAL A 65 0.91 -16.98 6.93
N ILE A 66 1.65 -17.22 5.84
CA ILE A 66 2.95 -16.59 5.62
C ILE A 66 2.79 -15.08 5.39
N GLU A 67 1.75 -14.68 4.68
CA GLU A 67 1.42 -13.27 4.48
C GLU A 67 1.11 -12.56 5.80
N LEU A 68 0.32 -13.19 6.68
CA LEU A 68 0.08 -12.68 8.04
C LEU A 68 1.38 -12.48 8.83
N LEU A 69 2.36 -13.38 8.69
CA LEU A 69 3.68 -13.22 9.35
C LEU A 69 4.50 -12.08 8.73
N ILE A 70 4.45 -11.90 7.42
CA ILE A 70 5.15 -10.80 6.74
C ILE A 70 4.58 -9.44 7.21
N ASN A 71 3.27 -9.38 7.38
CA ASN A 71 2.53 -8.19 7.79
C ASN A 71 2.39 -8.03 9.31
N HIS A 72 2.95 -8.96 10.09
CA HIS A 72 2.93 -8.88 11.54
C HIS A 72 3.80 -7.71 12.04
N PRO A 73 3.26 -6.75 12.84
CA PRO A 73 3.93 -5.49 13.17
C PRO A 73 5.36 -5.60 13.70
N LYS A 74 5.64 -6.63 14.53
CA LYS A 74 6.99 -6.90 15.05
C LYS A 74 7.99 -7.39 14.00
N LEU A 75 7.52 -8.12 13.00
CA LEU A 75 8.37 -8.75 11.98
C LEU A 75 8.59 -7.81 10.80
N THR A 76 7.54 -7.12 10.38
CA THR A 76 7.53 -6.13 9.30
C THR A 76 8.70 -5.15 9.43
N ARG A 77 8.93 -4.58 10.62
CA ARG A 77 10.05 -3.65 10.86
C ARG A 77 11.43 -4.28 10.61
N HIS A 78 11.62 -5.51 11.05
CA HIS A 78 12.89 -6.22 10.91
C HIS A 78 13.11 -6.67 9.46
N LEU A 79 12.04 -7.10 8.77
CA LEU A 79 12.04 -7.51 7.37
C LEU A 79 12.36 -6.35 6.43
N ILE A 80 11.81 -5.16 6.68
CA ILE A 80 12.13 -3.91 5.96
C ILE A 80 13.64 -3.62 6.04
N THR A 81 14.25 -3.85 7.20
CA THR A 81 15.68 -3.54 7.43
C THR A 81 16.59 -4.62 6.84
N ALA A 82 16.16 -5.88 6.86
CA ALA A 82 16.97 -7.03 6.46
C ALA A 82 16.92 -7.33 4.95
N ILE A 83 15.88 -6.88 4.23
CA ILE A 83 15.74 -7.09 2.79
C ILE A 83 15.50 -5.72 2.11
N PRO A 84 16.53 -5.11 1.50
CA PRO A 84 16.42 -3.81 0.84
C PRO A 84 15.34 -3.77 -0.25
N GLU A 85 15.11 -4.89 -0.95
CA GLU A 85 14.14 -5.00 -2.05
C GLU A 85 12.68 -5.07 -1.56
N ILE A 86 12.44 -5.62 -0.35
CA ILE A 86 11.11 -5.71 0.28
C ILE A 86 10.77 -4.42 1.04
N SER A 87 11.79 -3.65 1.45
CA SER A 87 11.60 -2.36 2.10
C SER A 87 10.66 -1.44 1.32
N ALA A 88 10.78 -1.42 -0.01
CA ALA A 88 9.91 -0.63 -0.89
C ALA A 88 8.46 -1.13 -0.95
N PHE A 89 8.22 -2.41 -0.67
CA PHE A 89 6.89 -3.02 -0.74
C PHE A 89 6.15 -2.95 0.60
N VAL A 90 6.88 -3.12 1.70
CA VAL A 90 6.32 -3.19 3.07
C VAL A 90 6.22 -1.82 3.74
N LEU A 91 7.09 -0.85 3.41
CA LEU A 91 6.92 0.56 3.84
C LEU A 91 5.66 1.22 3.22
N MET A 92 5.00 0.56 2.27
CA MET A 92 3.75 1.06 1.67
C MET A 92 2.47 0.55 2.35
N GLU A 93 2.53 -0.49 3.21
CA GLU A 93 1.33 -1.03 3.88
C GLU A 93 1.16 -0.53 5.33
N ALA A 94 2.22 -0.04 5.99
CA ALA A 94 2.07 0.58 7.31
C ALA A 94 1.56 2.02 7.16
N GLY A 95 0.23 2.17 7.21
CA GLY A 95 -0.44 3.46 7.19
C GLY A 95 0.20 4.50 8.11
N ASN A 96 0.29 5.73 7.60
CA ASN A 96 0.67 6.97 8.30
C ASN A 96 2.15 7.26 8.57
N VAL A 97 3.04 7.05 7.60
CA VAL A 97 4.22 7.91 7.51
C VAL A 97 4.37 8.43 6.09
N GLN A 98 4.42 9.77 5.97
CA GLN A 98 4.65 10.51 4.73
C GLN A 98 5.70 9.80 3.89
N ALA A 99 5.26 9.22 2.77
CA ALA A 99 6.13 8.59 1.79
C ALA A 99 7.00 9.68 1.16
N ALA A 100 8.16 9.93 1.74
CA ALA A 100 9.28 10.44 0.96
C ALA A 100 9.65 9.31 0.00
N ALA A 101 9.57 9.59 -1.31
CA ALA A 101 9.99 8.68 -2.35
C ALA A 101 11.38 8.10 -2.03
N PRO A 102 11.68 6.83 -2.37
CA PRO A 102 13.03 6.30 -2.27
C PRO A 102 14.01 7.28 -2.92
N ALA A 103 15.10 7.59 -2.21
CA ALA A 103 15.99 8.68 -2.57
C ALA A 103 16.43 8.60 -4.04
N GLY A 104 15.95 9.54 -4.87
CA GLY A 104 16.27 9.65 -6.29
C GLY A 104 15.12 9.33 -7.27
N MET A 105 13.98 8.79 -6.82
CA MET A 105 12.79 8.65 -7.69
C MET A 105 11.98 9.94 -7.72
N SER A 106 11.54 10.35 -8.91
CA SER A 106 10.60 11.46 -9.05
C SER A 106 9.20 11.06 -8.57
N SER A 107 8.36 12.04 -8.25
CA SER A 107 6.95 11.79 -7.89
C SER A 107 6.17 11.17 -9.06
N GLU A 108 6.60 11.43 -10.30
CA GLU A 108 6.09 10.75 -11.50
C GLU A 108 6.43 9.26 -11.47
N ASP A 109 7.69 8.90 -11.23
CA ASP A 109 8.16 7.51 -11.21
C ASP A 109 7.40 6.68 -10.15
N VAL A 110 7.06 7.31 -9.02
CA VAL A 110 6.24 6.68 -7.97
C VAL A 110 4.84 6.32 -8.50
N VAL A 111 4.19 7.21 -9.26
CA VAL A 111 2.87 6.91 -9.85
C VAL A 111 2.98 5.86 -10.96
N VAL A 112 4.00 5.96 -11.82
CA VAL A 112 4.25 4.96 -12.87
C VAL A 112 4.44 3.57 -12.26
N ARG A 113 5.24 3.49 -11.19
CA ARG A 113 5.46 2.23 -10.47
C ARG A 113 4.18 1.71 -9.83
N ALA A 114 3.43 2.56 -9.13
CA ALA A 114 2.17 2.17 -8.50
C ALA A 114 1.14 1.66 -9.52
N LEU A 115 1.08 2.28 -10.71
CA LEU A 115 0.23 1.83 -11.81
C LEU A 115 0.69 0.51 -12.44
N ALA A 116 2.00 0.32 -12.61
CA ALA A 116 2.56 -0.92 -13.12
C ALA A 116 2.33 -2.10 -12.17
N ASP A 117 2.39 -1.84 -10.86
CA ASP A 117 2.18 -2.85 -9.82
C ASP A 117 0.69 -3.12 -9.55
N ALA A 118 -0.24 -2.29 -10.04
CA ALA A 118 -1.66 -2.35 -9.66
C ALA A 118 -2.31 -3.73 -9.87
N GLU A 119 -2.01 -4.41 -10.99
CA GLU A 119 -2.55 -5.75 -11.28
C GLU A 119 -2.02 -6.80 -10.28
N HIS A 120 -0.74 -6.67 -9.91
CA HIS A 120 -0.11 -7.56 -8.93
C HIS A 120 -0.60 -7.26 -7.51
N LEU A 121 -0.81 -5.98 -7.19
CA LEU A 121 -1.36 -5.54 -5.90
C LEU A 121 -2.79 -6.00 -5.71
N LEU A 122 -3.59 -6.09 -6.77
CA LEU A 122 -4.94 -6.64 -6.69
C LEU A 122 -4.95 -8.09 -6.24
N GLN A 123 -4.00 -8.88 -6.75
CA GLN A 123 -3.86 -10.30 -6.42
C GLN A 123 -3.24 -10.54 -5.05
N LEU A 124 -2.31 -9.67 -4.63
CA LEU A 124 -1.58 -9.82 -3.37
C LEU A 124 -2.26 -9.11 -2.20
N SER A 125 -2.44 -7.79 -2.29
CA SER A 125 -2.89 -6.93 -1.18
C SER A 125 -4.39 -6.61 -1.23
N GLY A 126 -5.09 -7.06 -2.28
CA GLY A 126 -6.52 -6.90 -2.46
C GLY A 126 -6.97 -5.56 -3.08
N PRO A 127 -8.25 -5.45 -3.45
CA PRO A 127 -8.84 -4.29 -4.13
C PRO A 127 -8.66 -2.95 -3.42
N VAL A 128 -8.92 -2.92 -2.11
CA VAL A 128 -8.93 -1.68 -1.32
C VAL A 128 -7.52 -1.11 -1.18
N SER A 129 -6.56 -1.96 -0.83
CA SER A 129 -5.14 -1.59 -0.71
C SER A 129 -4.55 -1.10 -2.02
N THR A 130 -4.95 -1.70 -3.15
CA THR A 130 -4.57 -1.24 -4.48
C THR A 130 -5.05 0.20 -4.72
N VAL A 131 -6.32 0.48 -4.41
CA VAL A 131 -6.90 1.82 -4.58
C VAL A 131 -6.22 2.84 -3.65
N ASP A 132 -5.93 2.48 -2.41
CA ASP A 132 -5.20 3.38 -1.49
C ASP A 132 -3.79 3.73 -2.01
N ARG A 133 -3.06 2.73 -2.49
CA ARG A 133 -1.70 2.93 -3.03
C ARG A 133 -1.70 3.86 -4.24
N LEU A 134 -2.64 3.68 -5.15
CA LEU A 134 -2.80 4.54 -6.32
C LEU A 134 -3.22 5.97 -5.94
N HIS A 135 -4.13 6.10 -4.98
CA HIS A 135 -4.52 7.40 -4.44
C HIS A 135 -3.32 8.13 -3.81
N THR A 136 -2.56 7.45 -2.94
CA THR A 136 -1.40 8.02 -2.24
C THR A 136 -0.29 8.44 -3.20
N ALA A 137 -0.01 7.63 -4.22
CA ALA A 137 0.95 8.00 -5.26
C ALA A 137 0.49 9.24 -6.04
N LEU A 138 -0.78 9.27 -6.47
CA LEU A 138 -1.34 10.41 -7.22
C LEU A 138 -1.39 11.69 -6.37
N HIS A 139 -1.66 11.57 -5.08
CA HIS A 139 -1.62 12.68 -4.12
C HIS A 139 -0.23 13.30 -4.03
N GLY A 140 0.81 12.47 -3.86
CA GLY A 140 2.20 12.91 -3.83
C GLY A 140 2.62 13.61 -5.13
N TYR A 141 2.20 13.07 -6.28
CA TYR A 141 2.44 13.66 -7.59
C TYR A 141 1.80 15.04 -7.75
N PHE A 142 0.51 15.20 -7.43
CA PHE A 142 -0.15 16.51 -7.51
C PHE A 142 0.45 17.52 -6.53
N ARG A 143 0.91 17.08 -5.36
CA ARG A 143 1.60 17.93 -4.40
C ARG A 143 2.93 18.42 -4.97
N SER A 144 3.72 17.54 -5.59
CA SER A 144 4.97 17.88 -6.28
C SER A 144 4.73 18.93 -7.36
N LEU A 145 3.74 18.71 -8.24
CA LEU A 145 3.42 19.66 -9.31
C LEU A 145 2.99 21.02 -8.77
N CYS A 146 2.19 21.06 -7.70
CA CYS A 146 1.81 22.32 -7.05
C CYS A 146 3.06 23.05 -6.51
N ALA A 147 3.99 22.33 -5.88
CA ALA A 147 5.23 22.93 -5.37
C ALA A 147 6.15 23.44 -6.48
N GLU A 148 6.36 22.63 -7.53
CA GLU A 148 7.19 22.97 -8.70
C GLU A 148 6.66 24.20 -9.46
N ASN A 149 5.33 24.37 -9.49
CA ASN A 149 4.67 25.50 -10.15
C ASN A 149 4.31 26.65 -9.19
N ALA A 150 4.84 26.62 -7.96
CA ALA A 150 4.61 27.63 -6.92
C ALA A 150 3.12 27.95 -6.67
N LEU A 151 2.26 26.93 -6.75
CA LEU A 151 0.83 27.05 -6.50
C LEU A 151 0.57 27.00 -4.98
N PRO A 152 -0.14 27.99 -4.40
CA PRO A 152 -0.40 28.02 -2.98
C PRO A 152 -1.39 26.92 -2.58
N VAL A 153 -0.93 25.99 -1.76
CA VAL A 153 -1.73 24.88 -1.21
C VAL A 153 -1.40 24.66 0.26
N ALA A 154 -2.36 24.22 1.06
CA ALA A 154 -2.14 23.90 2.48
C ALA A 154 -1.22 22.68 2.63
N GLU A 155 -0.47 22.61 3.74
CA GLU A 155 0.45 21.51 4.03
C GLU A 155 -0.25 20.15 4.18
N ASP A 156 -1.52 20.15 4.57
CA ASP A 156 -2.39 18.98 4.72
C ASP A 156 -3.45 18.88 3.59
N ALA A 157 -3.26 19.63 2.49
CA ALA A 157 -4.24 19.67 1.40
C ALA A 157 -4.55 18.27 0.84
N SER A 158 -5.84 17.96 0.73
CA SER A 158 -6.35 16.72 0.14
C SER A 158 -6.06 16.63 -1.36
N ILE A 159 -6.11 15.43 -1.94
CA ILE A 159 -5.95 15.22 -3.38
C ILE A 159 -6.96 16.04 -4.20
N THR A 160 -8.20 16.17 -3.72
CA THR A 160 -9.24 16.97 -4.36
C THR A 160 -8.89 18.46 -4.34
N ALA A 161 -8.33 18.96 -3.24
CA ALA A 161 -7.87 20.35 -3.12
C ALA A 161 -6.66 20.63 -4.01
N LEU A 162 -5.68 19.72 -4.06
CA LEU A 162 -4.52 19.83 -4.94
C LEU A 162 -4.94 19.84 -6.42
N PHE A 163 -5.80 18.90 -6.83
CA PHE A 163 -6.29 18.83 -8.20
C PHE A 163 -7.12 20.05 -8.59
N LYS A 164 -7.90 20.62 -7.66
CA LYS A 164 -8.58 21.91 -7.86
C LYS A 164 -7.58 23.05 -8.07
N SER A 165 -6.52 23.12 -7.27
CA SER A 165 -5.47 24.13 -7.43
C SER A 165 -4.83 24.04 -8.81
N LEU A 166 -4.40 22.85 -9.23
CA LEU A 166 -3.86 22.60 -10.57
C LEU A 166 -4.80 23.09 -11.67
N ARG A 167 -6.06 22.66 -11.68
CA ARG A 167 -7.02 23.04 -12.73
C ARG A 167 -7.33 24.53 -12.81
N THR A 168 -7.30 25.23 -11.69
CA THR A 168 -7.79 26.62 -11.61
C THR A 168 -6.67 27.66 -11.62
N ALA A 169 -5.45 27.28 -11.22
CA ALA A 169 -4.33 28.18 -11.06
C ALA A 169 -3.16 27.88 -12.02
N HIS A 170 -3.01 26.64 -12.50
CA HIS A 170 -1.92 26.31 -13.42
C HIS A 170 -2.16 26.95 -14.81
N PRO A 171 -1.18 27.69 -15.38
CA PRO A 171 -1.38 28.43 -16.63
C PRO A 171 -1.90 27.57 -17.80
N ILE A 172 -1.35 26.36 -17.98
CA ILE A 172 -1.74 25.45 -19.08
C ILE A 172 -3.12 24.84 -18.87
N LEU A 173 -3.58 24.68 -17.62
CA LEU A 173 -4.87 24.05 -17.33
C LEU A 173 -6.01 25.05 -17.21
N LYS A 174 -5.69 26.33 -16.97
CA LYS A 174 -6.65 27.42 -16.88
C LYS A 174 -7.12 27.91 -18.27
N ASP A 175 -6.32 27.72 -19.31
CA ASP A 175 -6.66 28.04 -20.69
C ASP A 175 -6.28 26.87 -21.60
N LEU A 176 -7.28 26.10 -22.02
CA LEU A 176 -7.11 24.93 -22.88
C LEU A 176 -7.40 25.25 -24.36
N GLY A 177 -7.43 26.53 -24.72
CA GLY A 177 -7.60 27.01 -26.09
C GLY A 177 -9.01 26.78 -26.65
N SER A 178 -9.11 26.41 -27.94
CA SER A 178 -10.39 26.36 -28.65
C SER A 178 -11.41 25.34 -28.12
N TYR A 179 -10.96 24.36 -27.31
CA TYR A 179 -11.80 23.32 -26.72
C TYR A 179 -12.01 23.49 -25.21
N ASP A 180 -11.68 24.67 -24.67
CA ASP A 180 -11.64 24.92 -23.23
C ASP A 180 -12.91 24.50 -22.49
N LYS A 181 -14.08 24.93 -22.97
CA LYS A 181 -15.37 24.60 -22.35
C LYS A 181 -15.59 23.09 -22.15
N ASP A 182 -15.27 22.29 -23.16
CA ASP A 182 -15.51 20.84 -23.12
C ASP A 182 -14.44 20.13 -22.29
N LEU A 183 -13.17 20.53 -22.42
CA LEU A 183 -12.08 19.94 -21.64
C LEU A 183 -12.18 20.29 -20.14
N VAL A 184 -12.58 21.52 -19.81
CA VAL A 184 -12.89 21.92 -18.43
C VAL A 184 -13.98 21.00 -17.87
N ARG A 185 -15.05 20.72 -18.63
CA ARG A 185 -16.11 19.81 -18.20
C ARG A 185 -15.59 18.38 -17.95
N VAL A 186 -14.71 17.87 -18.80
CA VAL A 186 -14.04 16.58 -18.58
C VAL A 186 -13.21 16.59 -17.30
N LEU A 187 -12.40 17.64 -17.09
CA LEU A 187 -11.58 17.78 -15.89
C LEU A 187 -12.41 17.92 -14.60
N TYR A 188 -13.58 18.55 -14.65
CA TYR A 188 -14.53 18.53 -13.55
C TYR A 188 -15.10 17.13 -13.29
N GLY A 189 -15.37 16.35 -14.35
CA GLY A 189 -15.73 14.94 -14.23
C GLY A 189 -14.65 14.15 -13.46
N PHE A 190 -13.38 14.33 -13.83
CA PHE A 190 -12.27 13.70 -13.11
C PHE A 190 -12.13 14.18 -11.66
N ALA A 191 -12.47 15.43 -11.35
CA ALA A 191 -12.50 15.89 -9.96
C ALA A 191 -13.52 15.10 -9.13
N ASN A 192 -14.70 14.83 -9.67
CA ASN A 192 -15.70 13.98 -9.03
C ASN A 192 -15.23 12.52 -8.94
N THR A 193 -14.53 12.01 -9.95
CA THR A 193 -13.93 10.67 -9.91
C THR A 193 -12.90 10.53 -8.80
N ILE A 194 -11.98 11.50 -8.65
CA ILE A 194 -10.99 11.52 -7.57
C ILE A 194 -11.67 11.54 -6.20
N ASP A 195 -12.74 12.34 -6.05
CA ASP A 195 -13.49 12.40 -4.80
C ASP A 195 -14.21 11.08 -4.49
N ALA A 196 -14.80 10.43 -5.50
CA ALA A 196 -15.39 9.11 -5.35
C ALA A 196 -14.35 8.05 -4.96
N ILE A 197 -13.13 8.10 -5.51
CA ILE A 197 -12.02 7.20 -5.15
C ILE A 197 -11.67 7.32 -3.65
N ASN A 198 -11.74 8.51 -3.04
CA ASN A 198 -11.57 8.65 -1.59
C ASN A 198 -12.60 7.82 -0.80
N SER A 199 -13.83 7.77 -1.30
CA SER A 199 -14.92 7.02 -0.66
C SER A 199 -14.72 5.51 -0.84
N LEU A 200 -14.29 5.06 -2.02
CA LEU A 200 -13.97 3.65 -2.29
C LEU A 200 -12.87 3.13 -1.37
N ARG A 201 -11.85 3.96 -1.11
CA ARG A 201 -10.80 3.63 -0.13
C ARG A 201 -11.36 3.51 1.30
N ASN A 202 -12.18 4.48 1.71
CA ASN A 202 -12.65 4.57 3.10
C ASN A 202 -13.68 3.49 3.46
N ASN A 203 -14.47 3.00 2.49
CA ASN A 203 -15.55 2.04 2.71
C ASN A 203 -15.12 0.56 2.57
N GLY A 204 -13.86 0.31 2.20
CA GLY A 204 -13.27 -1.03 2.12
C GLY A 204 -12.39 -1.42 3.31
N SER A 205 -12.33 -0.58 4.35
CA SER A 205 -11.54 -0.81 5.55
C SER A 205 -12.34 -1.63 6.58
N VAL A 206 -11.69 -2.61 7.22
CA VAL A 206 -12.19 -3.48 8.30
C VAL A 206 -12.76 -2.70 9.51
N ALA A 207 -12.59 -1.37 9.56
CA ALA A 207 -13.15 -0.50 10.59
C ALA A 207 -14.68 -0.33 10.53
N HIS A 208 -15.34 -0.75 9.45
CA HIS A 208 -16.80 -0.84 9.39
C HIS A 208 -17.25 -2.21 8.87
N PRO A 209 -18.27 -2.85 9.47
CA PRO A 209 -18.90 -4.04 8.91
C PRO A 209 -19.76 -3.64 7.70
N SER A 210 -19.14 -3.29 6.58
CA SER A 210 -19.80 -3.26 5.28
C SER A 210 -19.80 -4.68 4.74
N GLU A 211 -21.00 -5.26 4.57
CA GLU A 211 -21.17 -6.60 3.97
C GLU A 211 -20.68 -6.67 2.51
N ASP A 212 -20.44 -5.53 1.86
CA ASP A 212 -19.88 -5.40 0.51
C ASP A 212 -18.51 -4.70 0.53
N LEU A 213 -17.43 -5.49 0.55
CA LEU A 213 -16.08 -5.01 0.30
C LEU A 213 -15.91 -4.61 -1.17
N LEU A 214 -14.97 -3.70 -1.47
CA LEU A 214 -14.64 -3.32 -2.83
C LEU A 214 -14.20 -4.54 -3.64
N GLY A 215 -14.84 -4.80 -4.77
CA GLY A 215 -14.50 -5.89 -5.67
C GLY A 215 -13.30 -5.56 -6.58
N GLU A 216 -12.71 -6.62 -7.15
CA GLU A 216 -11.65 -6.53 -8.14
C GLU A 216 -12.06 -5.70 -9.39
N PRO A 217 -13.28 -5.84 -9.97
CA PRO A 217 -13.71 -5.02 -11.10
C PRO A 217 -13.74 -3.52 -10.79
N GLU A 218 -14.22 -3.15 -9.60
CA GLU A 218 -14.30 -1.75 -9.15
C GLU A 218 -12.90 -1.17 -8.90
N ALA A 219 -11.98 -1.96 -8.36
CA ALA A 219 -10.60 -1.52 -8.19
C ALA A 219 -9.86 -1.37 -9.54
N HIS A 220 -10.13 -2.24 -10.53
CA HIS A 220 -9.65 -2.02 -11.90
C HIS A 220 -10.20 -0.73 -12.50
N LEU A 221 -11.49 -0.42 -12.30
CA LEU A 221 -12.08 0.84 -12.75
C LEU A 221 -11.35 2.04 -12.12
N ALA A 222 -11.11 2.00 -10.80
CA ALA A 222 -10.38 3.05 -10.10
C ALA A 222 -8.93 3.19 -10.59
N ALA A 223 -8.25 2.07 -10.87
CA ALA A 223 -6.90 2.07 -11.42
C ALA A 223 -6.84 2.68 -12.83
N ASN A 224 -7.81 2.35 -13.68
CA ASN A 224 -7.92 2.88 -15.04
C ASN A 224 -8.26 4.37 -15.06
N ALA A 225 -9.12 4.81 -14.14
CA ALA A 225 -9.41 6.23 -13.94
C ALA A 225 -8.16 7.00 -13.50
N THR A 226 -7.46 6.52 -12.46
CA THR A 226 -6.20 7.10 -11.98
C THR A 226 -5.17 7.20 -13.09
N ARG A 227 -4.99 6.12 -13.89
CA ARG A 227 -4.08 6.09 -15.04
C ARG A 227 -4.41 7.15 -16.08
N THR A 228 -5.69 7.30 -16.41
CA THR A 228 -6.15 8.29 -17.40
C THR A 228 -5.87 9.71 -16.92
N ILE A 229 -6.20 10.01 -15.67
CA ILE A 229 -5.98 11.33 -15.06
C ILE A 229 -4.48 11.64 -15.00
N PHE A 230 -3.68 10.71 -14.48
CA PHE A 230 -2.24 10.83 -14.37
C PHE A 230 -1.59 11.12 -15.74
N ASN A 231 -1.90 10.31 -16.76
CA ASN A 231 -1.32 10.46 -18.09
C ASN A 231 -1.63 11.83 -18.71
N TYR A 232 -2.86 12.31 -18.59
CA TYR A 232 -3.24 13.62 -19.11
C TYR A 232 -2.48 14.74 -18.40
N ILE A 233 -2.48 14.73 -17.06
CA ILE A 233 -1.82 15.77 -16.26
C ILE A 233 -0.31 15.75 -16.48
N ARG A 234 0.32 14.57 -16.52
CA ARG A 234 1.73 14.42 -16.86
C ARG A 234 2.08 15.05 -18.20
N VAL A 235 1.38 14.69 -19.26
CA VAL A 235 1.72 15.23 -20.59
C VAL A 235 1.46 16.75 -20.68
N LYS A 236 0.49 17.27 -19.92
CA LYS A 236 0.12 18.70 -19.95
C LYS A 236 0.93 19.59 -19.03
N VAL A 237 1.38 19.07 -17.90
CA VAL A 237 1.95 19.84 -16.79
C VAL A 237 3.33 19.31 -16.38
N GLY A 238 3.53 17.99 -16.43
CA GLY A 238 4.82 17.36 -16.21
C GLY A 238 5.83 17.75 -17.30
N HIS A 239 7.11 17.77 -16.93
CA HIS A 239 8.23 18.14 -17.79
C HIS A 239 8.89 16.91 -18.42
#